data_AF-A0A2V8I2R9-F1
#
_entry.id   AF-A0A2V8I2R9-F1
#
_cell.length_a   1.000
_cell.length_b   1.000
_cell.length_c   1.000
_cell.angle_alpha   90.00
_cell.angle_beta   90.00
_cell.angle_gamma   90.00
#
_symmetry.space_group_name_H-M   'P 1'
#
loop_
_entity.id
_entity.type
_entity.pdbx_description
1 polymer ?
#
loop_
_entity_poly.entity_id
_entity_poly.type
_entity_poly.pdbx_seq_one_letter_code
_entity_poly.pdbx_strand_id
1 'polypeptide(L)'
;ENAKLTEFRTWLMTALDQAAAERNNPGRYVLHRLNRTEYANAIRDLLGVEIDVTDMLPSDGGDFGFDNVASALKTSPLLLERYLTAALYISDLAVGNTEVQPGATTFTIGFEVTQDQHMPGLPLGTRGGMLVHYNFPADAEYVLSGRLLRTVAEGYVGVEGHEKPHQFVITIDGEQVYSAPIGGKDDHDLSGKDILQSRIEIDKRMTGRVAVTAGPHEVGFTWIERTTREQAIWQPSLRASQEVHNPAGMPRLRTVSIEGPYNVTGISATPSRKRIFICRPLARSSTADENACARRILSNLARHAFRRPVNFL
;
A
#
# COMPACT_ATOMS: atom_id res chain seq x y z
N GLU A 1 35.50 -34.48 -36.25
CA GLU A 1 35.02 -34.12 -34.90
C GLU A 1 33.57 -33.62 -34.92
N ASN A 2 33.23 -32.60 -35.70
CA ASN A 2 31.86 -32.06 -35.81
C ASN A 2 30.77 -33.06 -36.25
N ALA A 3 31.07 -34.03 -37.13
CA ALA A 3 30.06 -35.00 -37.58
C ALA A 3 29.59 -35.93 -36.46
N LYS A 4 30.50 -36.41 -35.60
CA LYS A 4 30.17 -37.28 -34.46
C LYS A 4 29.38 -36.54 -33.39
N LEU A 5 29.65 -35.25 -33.22
CA LEU A 5 28.93 -34.40 -32.26
C LEU A 5 27.49 -34.14 -32.69
N THR A 6 27.27 -33.94 -33.99
CA THR A 6 25.94 -33.83 -34.61
C THR A 6 25.16 -35.14 -34.51
N GLU A 7 25.81 -36.27 -34.77
CA GLU A 7 25.21 -37.60 -34.65
C GLU A 7 24.77 -37.88 -33.20
N PHE A 8 25.66 -37.63 -32.23
CA PHE A 8 25.35 -37.78 -30.80
C PHE A 8 24.19 -36.87 -30.36
N ARG A 9 24.20 -35.59 -30.76
CA ARG A 9 23.12 -34.65 -30.46
C ARG A 9 21.79 -35.12 -31.03
N THR A 10 21.78 -35.58 -32.28
CA THR A 10 20.57 -36.04 -32.97
C THR A 10 20.01 -37.29 -32.29
N TRP A 11 20.88 -38.23 -31.95
CA TRP A 11 20.50 -39.43 -31.18
C TRP A 11 19.92 -39.06 -29.81
N LEU A 12 20.59 -38.17 -29.06
CA LEU A 12 20.15 -37.75 -27.73
C LEU A 12 18.80 -37.05 -27.77
N MET A 13 18.59 -36.13 -28.72
CA MET A 13 17.30 -35.46 -28.90
C MET A 13 16.20 -36.46 -29.25
N THR A 14 16.45 -37.36 -30.20
CA THR A 14 15.48 -38.39 -30.61
C THR A 14 15.11 -39.30 -29.44
N ALA A 15 16.10 -39.73 -28.64
CA ALA A 15 15.88 -40.58 -27.48
C ALA A 15 15.09 -39.87 -26.38
N LEU A 16 15.36 -38.58 -26.14
CA LEU A 16 14.62 -37.76 -25.17
C LEU A 16 13.18 -37.51 -25.63
N ASP A 17 12.97 -37.19 -26.90
CA ASP A 17 11.64 -36.96 -27.48
C ASP A 17 10.78 -38.23 -27.41
N GLN A 18 11.37 -39.40 -27.71
CA GLN A 18 10.67 -40.68 -27.62
C GLN A 18 10.30 -41.04 -26.18
N ALA A 19 11.23 -40.85 -25.23
CA ALA A 19 10.97 -41.07 -23.80
C ALA A 19 9.92 -40.09 -23.24
N ALA A 20 9.88 -38.84 -23.73
CA ALA A 20 8.88 -37.86 -23.37
C ALA A 20 7.49 -38.22 -23.91
N ALA A 21 7.41 -38.68 -25.17
CA ALA A 21 6.15 -39.10 -25.80
C ALA A 21 5.51 -40.31 -25.08
N GLU A 22 6.32 -41.24 -24.58
CA GLU A 22 5.86 -42.37 -23.75
C GLU A 22 5.36 -41.93 -22.36
N ARG A 23 5.81 -40.76 -21.88
CA ARG A 23 5.37 -40.12 -20.63
C ARG A 23 4.37 -38.98 -20.87
N ASN A 24 3.48 -39.15 -21.83
CA ASN A 24 2.38 -38.20 -22.12
C ASN A 24 1.31 -38.09 -21.01
N ASN A 25 1.50 -38.75 -19.87
CA ASN A 25 0.67 -38.57 -18.70
C ASN A 25 1.44 -37.71 -17.69
N PRO A 26 1.14 -36.40 -17.58
CA PRO A 26 1.80 -35.49 -16.62
C PRO A 26 1.54 -35.84 -15.14
N GLY A 27 0.96 -37.01 -14.87
CA GLY A 27 0.56 -37.46 -13.55
C GLY A 27 -0.81 -36.91 -13.15
N ARG A 28 -1.17 -37.14 -11.88
CA ARG A 28 -2.37 -36.52 -11.29
C ARG A 28 -2.05 -35.08 -10.94
N TYR A 29 -2.71 -34.14 -11.60
CA TYR A 29 -2.71 -32.74 -11.16
C TYR A 29 -3.48 -32.63 -9.84
N VAL A 30 -2.82 -32.09 -8.81
CA VAL A 30 -3.47 -31.70 -7.55
C VAL A 30 -3.98 -30.27 -7.74
N LEU A 31 -5.24 -30.02 -7.41
CA LEU A 31 -5.82 -28.69 -7.53
C LEU A 31 -5.03 -27.70 -6.67
N HIS A 32 -4.43 -26.70 -7.32
CA HIS A 32 -3.71 -25.63 -6.65
C HIS A 32 -4.70 -24.53 -6.24
N ARG A 33 -4.81 -24.25 -4.92
CA ARG A 33 -5.45 -23.00 -4.48
C ARG A 33 -4.49 -21.84 -4.73
N LEU A 34 -5.03 -20.64 -4.93
CA LEU A 34 -4.20 -19.45 -5.02
C LEU A 34 -3.46 -19.23 -3.70
N ASN A 35 -2.16 -18.95 -3.78
CA ASN A 35 -1.42 -18.42 -2.64
C ASN A 35 -1.72 -16.92 -2.45
N ARG A 36 -1.24 -16.30 -1.37
CA ARG A 36 -1.45 -14.88 -1.06
C ARG A 36 -1.11 -13.96 -2.23
N THR A 37 0.06 -14.15 -2.84
CA THR A 37 0.55 -13.34 -3.95
C THR A 37 -0.35 -13.48 -5.18
N GLU A 38 -0.72 -14.71 -5.53
CA GLU A 38 -1.62 -15.00 -6.64
C GLU A 38 -3.04 -14.47 -6.39
N TYR A 39 -3.52 -14.56 -5.15
CA TYR A 39 -4.81 -14.00 -4.75
C TYR A 39 -4.81 -12.47 -4.89
N ALA A 40 -3.80 -11.77 -4.37
CA ALA A 40 -3.67 -10.32 -4.52
C ALA A 40 -3.62 -9.89 -6.00
N ASN A 41 -2.85 -10.61 -6.83
CA ASN A 41 -2.79 -10.38 -8.27
C ASN A 41 -4.15 -10.64 -8.95
N ALA A 42 -4.86 -11.71 -8.58
CA ALA A 42 -6.18 -12.01 -9.12
C ALA A 42 -7.20 -10.92 -8.77
N ILE A 43 -7.14 -10.37 -7.55
CA ILE A 43 -7.99 -9.24 -7.13
C ILE A 43 -7.65 -7.97 -7.91
N ARG A 44 -6.36 -7.63 -8.07
CA ARG A 44 -5.94 -6.50 -8.90
C ARG A 44 -6.39 -6.65 -10.35
N ASP A 45 -6.31 -7.85 -10.91
CA ASP A 45 -6.70 -8.09 -12.30
C ASP A 45 -8.23 -8.01 -12.45
N LEU A 46 -8.98 -8.64 -11.54
CA LEU A 46 -10.45 -8.71 -11.59
C LEU A 46 -11.11 -7.37 -11.27
N LEU A 47 -10.65 -6.70 -10.22
CA LEU A 47 -11.32 -5.53 -9.63
C LEU A 47 -10.50 -4.25 -9.77
N GLY A 48 -9.21 -4.30 -10.09
CA GLY A 48 -8.36 -3.11 -10.15
C GLY A 48 -8.06 -2.51 -8.77
N VAL A 49 -8.17 -3.30 -7.71
CA VAL A 49 -7.87 -2.90 -6.33
C VAL A 49 -6.55 -3.53 -5.92
N GLU A 50 -5.64 -2.72 -5.40
CA GLU A 50 -4.39 -3.19 -4.81
C GLU A 50 -4.55 -3.25 -3.29
N ILE A 51 -4.19 -4.39 -2.70
CA ILE A 51 -4.29 -4.64 -1.27
C ILE A 51 -3.09 -5.46 -0.79
N ASP A 52 -2.69 -5.22 0.45
CA ASP A 52 -1.83 -6.15 1.17
C ASP A 52 -2.69 -7.22 1.85
N VAL A 53 -2.55 -8.47 1.40
CA VAL A 53 -3.31 -9.62 1.92
C VAL A 53 -2.59 -10.31 3.08
N THR A 54 -1.37 -9.89 3.42
CA THR A 54 -0.49 -10.55 4.40
C THR A 54 -1.13 -10.65 5.77
N ASP A 55 -1.88 -9.60 6.16
CA ASP A 55 -2.60 -9.52 7.44
C ASP A 55 -4.03 -10.08 7.36
N MET A 56 -4.54 -10.32 6.15
CA MET A 56 -5.92 -10.80 5.93
C MET A 56 -6.01 -12.32 5.85
N LEU A 57 -5.01 -12.96 5.25
CA LEU A 57 -4.97 -14.41 5.02
C LEU A 57 -3.88 -15.03 5.89
N PRO A 58 -3.98 -16.29 6.36
CA PRO A 58 -2.88 -17.00 7.01
C PRO A 58 -1.69 -17.23 6.06
N SER A 59 -0.49 -17.46 6.62
CA SER A 59 0.68 -17.79 5.80
C SER A 59 0.45 -19.11 5.08
N ASP A 60 0.82 -19.16 3.81
CA ASP A 60 0.67 -20.35 2.98
C ASP A 60 1.65 -21.47 3.33
N GLY A 61 2.64 -21.17 4.18
CA GLY A 61 3.78 -22.05 4.43
C GLY A 61 4.72 -22.07 3.23
N GLY A 62 5.85 -22.75 3.38
CA GLY A 62 6.77 -23.01 2.28
C GLY A 62 7.21 -24.46 2.30
N ASP A 63 7.29 -25.07 1.13
CA ASP A 63 7.93 -26.37 0.93
C ASP A 63 9.08 -26.20 -0.07
N PHE A 64 10.27 -26.72 0.26
CA PHE A 64 11.51 -26.48 -0.50
C PHE A 64 11.84 -25.01 -0.81
N GLY A 65 11.33 -24.06 0.00
CA GLY A 65 11.51 -22.62 -0.21
C GLY A 65 10.51 -21.96 -1.16
N PHE A 66 9.50 -22.70 -1.62
CA PHE A 66 8.43 -22.19 -2.50
C PHE A 66 7.08 -22.21 -1.78
N ASP A 67 6.26 -21.19 -2.03
CA ASP A 67 4.93 -20.97 -1.44
C ASP A 67 3.77 -21.31 -2.40
N ASN A 68 4.08 -21.87 -3.57
CA ASN A 68 3.12 -22.26 -4.62
C ASN A 68 3.09 -23.78 -4.87
N VAL A 69 3.59 -24.56 -3.92
CA VAL A 69 3.60 -26.02 -4.02
C VAL A 69 2.21 -26.57 -3.67
N ALA A 70 1.49 -27.08 -4.67
CA ALA A 70 0.10 -27.51 -4.52
C ALA A 70 -0.15 -28.54 -3.40
N SER A 71 0.80 -29.43 -3.12
CA SER A 71 0.70 -30.41 -2.01
C SER A 71 0.86 -29.78 -0.62
N ALA A 72 1.53 -28.64 -0.52
CA ALA A 72 1.74 -27.92 0.74
C ALA A 72 0.56 -26.98 1.06
N LEU A 73 -0.15 -26.50 0.03
CA LEU A 73 -1.25 -25.55 0.14
C LEU A 73 -2.58 -26.19 0.57
N LYS A 74 -2.62 -26.71 1.80
CA LYS A 74 -3.84 -27.27 2.40
C LYS A 74 -4.88 -26.18 2.66
N THR A 75 -6.16 -26.55 2.54
CA THR A 75 -7.30 -25.71 2.94
C THR A 75 -7.74 -26.06 4.36
N SER A 76 -7.96 -25.04 5.19
CA SER A 76 -8.54 -25.19 6.53
C SER A 76 -9.84 -24.38 6.65
N PRO A 77 -10.73 -24.71 7.61
CA PRO A 77 -11.91 -23.90 7.88
C PRO A 77 -11.58 -22.43 8.16
N LEU A 78 -10.54 -22.18 8.96
CA LEU A 78 -10.05 -20.84 9.26
C LEU A 78 -9.65 -20.06 7.99
N LEU A 79 -8.97 -20.72 7.05
CA LEU A 79 -8.59 -20.09 5.79
C LEU A 79 -9.83 -19.68 4.97
N LEU A 80 -10.86 -20.52 4.92
CA LEU A 80 -12.11 -20.20 4.21
C LEU A 80 -12.85 -19.03 4.85
N GLU A 81 -12.92 -18.98 6.18
CA GLU A 81 -13.50 -17.84 6.91
C GLU A 81 -12.73 -16.54 6.64
N ARG A 82 -11.40 -16.62 6.58
CA ARG A 82 -10.54 -15.47 6.23
C ARG A 82 -10.74 -15.02 4.79
N TYR A 83 -10.92 -15.95 3.85
CA TYR A 83 -11.27 -15.59 2.47
C TYR A 83 -12.60 -14.86 2.36
N LEU A 84 -13.64 -15.30 3.09
CA LEU A 84 -14.94 -14.61 3.11
C LEU A 84 -14.82 -13.20 3.70
N THR A 85 -14.08 -13.06 4.81
CA THR A 85 -13.82 -11.77 5.45
C THR A 85 -13.04 -10.83 4.51
N ALA A 86 -11.98 -11.33 3.87
CA ALA A 86 -11.21 -10.57 2.90
C ALA A 86 -12.06 -10.17 1.70
N ALA A 87 -12.91 -11.08 1.18
CA ALA A 87 -13.78 -10.78 0.06
C ALA A 87 -14.81 -9.69 0.37
N LEU A 88 -15.37 -9.65 1.58
CA LEU A 88 -16.25 -8.56 2.02
C LEU A 88 -15.49 -7.23 2.06
N TYR A 89 -14.32 -7.20 2.70
CA TYR A 89 -13.49 -6.00 2.76
C TYR A 89 -13.09 -5.48 1.36
N ILE A 90 -12.67 -6.38 0.47
CA ILE A 90 -12.31 -6.06 -0.92
C ILE A 90 -13.52 -5.54 -1.69
N SER A 91 -14.69 -6.12 -1.49
CA SER A 91 -15.92 -5.68 -2.16
C SER A 91 -16.28 -4.24 -1.77
N ASP A 92 -16.16 -3.92 -0.48
CA ASP A 92 -16.34 -2.55 0.03
C ASP A 92 -15.34 -1.58 -0.58
N LEU A 93 -14.06 -1.96 -0.68
CA LEU A 93 -13.03 -1.14 -1.34
C LEU A 93 -13.28 -0.96 -2.84
N ALA A 94 -13.77 -2.00 -3.52
CA ALA A 94 -13.94 -2.03 -4.97
C ALA A 94 -15.16 -1.22 -5.42
N VAL A 95 -16.28 -1.38 -4.70
CA VAL A 95 -17.52 -0.62 -4.95
C VAL A 95 -17.45 0.77 -4.32
N GLY A 96 -16.71 0.93 -3.22
CA GLY A 96 -16.78 2.10 -2.34
C GLY A 96 -17.93 1.95 -1.35
N ASN A 97 -17.73 2.47 -0.14
CA ASN A 97 -18.69 2.35 0.95
C ASN A 97 -18.85 3.71 1.64
N THR A 98 -20.06 4.29 1.54
CA THR A 98 -20.37 5.60 2.13
C THR A 98 -20.68 5.54 3.63
N GLU A 99 -20.88 4.33 4.18
CA GLU A 99 -21.23 4.10 5.58
C GLU A 99 -20.02 3.68 6.43
N VAL A 100 -18.80 3.72 5.85
CA VAL A 100 -17.56 3.42 6.55
C VAL A 100 -17.40 4.36 7.76
N GLN A 101 -17.21 3.76 8.92
CA GLN A 101 -16.92 4.51 10.13
C GLN A 101 -15.51 5.08 10.07
N PRO A 102 -15.29 6.31 10.60
CA PRO A 102 -13.96 6.88 10.65
C PRO A 102 -12.99 5.98 11.41
N GLY A 103 -11.87 5.65 10.79
CA GLY A 103 -10.76 4.91 11.39
C GLY A 103 -9.44 5.58 11.08
N ALA A 104 -8.42 5.26 11.87
CA ALA A 104 -7.06 5.76 11.66
C ALA A 104 -6.14 4.62 11.23
N THR A 105 -5.50 4.76 10.07
CA THR A 105 -4.42 3.88 9.64
C THR A 105 -3.10 4.60 9.86
N THR A 106 -2.18 3.99 10.62
CA THR A 106 -0.87 4.58 10.92
C THR A 106 0.24 3.76 10.29
N PHE A 107 1.07 4.43 9.50
CA PHE A 107 2.26 3.88 8.87
C PHE A 107 3.49 4.30 9.68
N THR A 108 4.40 3.36 9.81
CA THR A 108 5.49 3.43 10.78
C THR A 108 6.82 3.37 10.02
N ILE A 109 7.62 4.43 10.10
CA ILE A 109 8.92 4.53 9.42
C ILE A 109 10.01 4.04 10.38
N GLY A 110 10.71 2.96 10.01
CA GLY A 110 11.76 2.35 10.83
C GLY A 110 12.79 3.35 11.36
N PHE A 111 13.26 3.15 12.58
CA PHE A 111 14.20 4.06 13.24
C PHE A 111 15.55 4.15 12.49
N GLU A 112 15.93 3.05 11.85
CA GLU A 112 17.12 2.87 11.04
C GLU A 112 17.05 3.55 9.66
N VAL A 113 15.88 4.01 9.22
CA VAL A 113 15.70 4.65 7.93
C VAL A 113 16.23 6.08 7.98
N THR A 114 17.27 6.36 7.19
CA THR A 114 17.80 7.70 6.96
C THR A 114 16.82 8.52 6.11
N GLN A 115 16.53 9.77 6.49
CA GLN A 115 15.53 10.64 5.87
C GLN A 115 16.12 11.98 5.37
N ASP A 116 17.41 11.97 5.06
CA ASP A 116 18.14 13.17 4.64
C ASP A 116 18.20 13.32 3.12
N GLN A 117 17.74 12.31 2.38
CA GLN A 117 17.77 12.26 0.92
C GLN A 117 16.35 12.27 0.35
N HIS A 118 16.25 12.63 -0.93
CA HIS A 118 15.00 12.49 -1.69
C HIS A 118 14.55 11.03 -1.72
N MET A 119 13.26 10.82 -1.50
CA MET A 119 12.63 9.50 -1.59
C MET A 119 11.96 9.36 -2.96
N PRO A 120 12.25 8.30 -3.73
CA PRO A 120 11.61 8.06 -5.02
C PRO A 120 10.08 8.12 -4.95
N GLY A 121 9.47 8.77 -5.93
CA GLY A 121 8.01 8.98 -6.00
C GLY A 121 7.52 10.28 -5.37
N LEU A 122 8.26 10.87 -4.42
CA LEU A 122 7.94 12.19 -3.88
C LEU A 122 8.38 13.32 -4.84
N PRO A 123 7.77 14.52 -4.77
CA PRO A 123 8.16 15.65 -5.61
C PRO A 123 9.65 16.00 -5.52
N LEU A 124 10.22 16.53 -6.60
CA LEU A 124 11.61 17.00 -6.59
C LEU A 124 11.77 18.20 -5.64
N GLY A 125 12.94 18.30 -5.02
CA GLY A 125 13.22 19.33 -4.01
C GLY A 125 12.62 19.03 -2.64
N THR A 126 12.21 17.78 -2.39
CA THR A 126 11.84 17.29 -1.07
C THR A 126 12.86 16.28 -0.54
N ARG A 127 12.86 16.04 0.77
CA ARG A 127 13.67 15.01 1.42
C ARG A 127 12.89 14.22 2.46
N GLY A 128 13.26 12.95 2.60
CA GLY A 128 12.78 12.08 3.65
C GLY A 128 11.27 11.86 3.64
N GLY A 129 10.79 11.30 4.75
CA GLY A 129 9.39 10.99 4.96
C GLY A 129 8.94 9.67 4.33
N MET A 130 7.72 9.63 3.79
CA MET A 130 7.09 8.41 3.28
C MET A 130 6.07 8.70 2.18
N LEU A 131 6.09 7.87 1.12
CA LEU A 131 5.01 7.78 0.13
C LEU A 131 4.12 6.58 0.47
N VAL A 132 2.83 6.81 0.62
CA VAL A 132 1.81 5.80 0.96
C VAL A 132 0.86 5.64 -0.21
N HIS A 133 0.71 4.42 -0.72
CA HIS A 133 -0.36 4.08 -1.64
C HIS A 133 -1.59 3.71 -0.81
N TYR A 134 -2.66 4.51 -0.89
CA TYR A 134 -3.84 4.34 -0.06
C TYR A 134 -5.10 4.33 -0.92
N ASN A 135 -6.01 3.39 -0.64
CA ASN A 135 -7.31 3.34 -1.30
C ASN A 135 -8.36 3.99 -0.40
N PHE A 136 -8.80 5.19 -0.78
CA PHE A 136 -9.80 5.95 -0.05
C PHE A 136 -11.20 5.36 -0.29
N PRO A 137 -11.96 4.96 0.75
CA PRO A 137 -13.23 4.26 0.58
C PRO A 137 -14.37 5.12 0.04
N ALA A 138 -14.31 6.45 0.22
CA ALA A 138 -15.38 7.37 -0.15
C ALA A 138 -14.83 8.79 -0.40
N ASP A 139 -15.63 9.62 -1.08
CA ASP A 139 -15.37 11.06 -1.23
C ASP A 139 -15.69 11.74 0.10
N ALA A 140 -14.66 12.21 0.79
CA ALA A 140 -14.81 12.66 2.18
C ALA A 140 -13.67 13.59 2.58
N GLU A 141 -13.81 14.19 3.77
CA GLU A 141 -12.72 14.85 4.46
C GLU A 141 -11.89 13.82 5.23
N TYR A 142 -10.57 13.91 5.08
CA TYR A 142 -9.60 13.08 5.79
C TYR A 142 -8.66 13.95 6.60
N VAL A 143 -8.23 13.42 7.74
CA VAL A 143 -7.18 14.01 8.56
C VAL A 143 -5.89 13.28 8.25
N LEU A 144 -4.95 14.01 7.67
CA LEU A 144 -3.62 13.52 7.34
C LEU A 144 -2.65 14.11 8.35
N SER A 145 -1.88 13.27 9.03
CA SER A 145 -0.95 13.72 10.06
C SER A 145 0.42 13.07 9.94
N GLY A 146 1.45 13.85 10.24
CA GLY A 146 2.80 13.37 10.47
C GLY A 146 3.16 13.50 11.94
N ARG A 147 4.03 12.63 12.43
CA ARG A 147 4.63 12.74 13.76
C ARG A 147 6.12 12.58 13.66
N LEU A 148 6.85 13.49 14.32
CA LEU A 148 8.30 13.41 14.41
C LEU A 148 8.77 12.29 15.33
N LEU A 149 10.00 11.83 15.04
CA LEU A 149 10.76 10.98 15.94
C LEU A 149 10.93 11.66 17.31
N ARG A 150 10.72 10.88 18.36
CA ARG A 150 10.93 11.31 19.74
C ARG A 150 12.16 10.60 20.29
N THR A 151 13.07 11.35 20.89
CA THR A 151 14.36 10.80 21.36
C THR A 151 14.18 9.86 22.56
N VAL A 152 15.25 9.14 22.93
CA VAL A 152 15.28 8.12 23.99
C VAL A 152 14.25 7.01 23.75
N ALA A 153 14.45 6.24 22.65
CA ALA A 153 13.63 5.08 22.30
C ALA A 153 12.11 5.36 22.25
N GLU A 154 11.70 6.52 21.72
CA GLU A 154 10.29 6.99 21.71
C GLU A 154 9.69 7.21 23.11
N GLY A 155 10.50 7.17 24.17
CA GLY A 155 10.09 7.05 25.56
C GLY A 155 10.86 7.98 26.49
N TYR A 156 10.67 9.29 26.32
CA TYR A 156 11.04 10.39 27.24
C TYR A 156 12.36 11.14 26.94
N VAL A 157 12.38 11.99 25.90
CA VAL A 157 12.67 13.46 25.92
C VAL A 157 12.71 13.98 24.47
N GLY A 158 12.37 15.25 24.22
CA GLY A 158 12.65 15.96 22.95
C GLY A 158 11.84 15.52 21.71
N VAL A 159 11.78 16.42 20.72
CA VAL A 159 11.28 16.18 19.36
C VAL A 159 12.46 16.41 18.42
N GLU A 160 12.76 15.50 17.51
CA GLU A 160 13.94 15.66 16.65
C GLU A 160 13.77 16.76 15.60
N GLY A 161 14.79 17.60 15.41
CA GLY A 161 14.84 18.62 14.37
C GLY A 161 13.92 19.81 14.60
N HIS A 162 13.67 20.13 15.88
CA HIS A 162 12.80 21.22 16.30
C HIS A 162 13.54 22.57 16.43
N GLU A 163 14.88 22.58 16.34
CA GLU A 163 15.69 23.78 16.61
C GLU A 163 15.78 24.75 15.43
N LYS A 164 15.61 24.25 14.20
CA LYS A 164 15.63 25.05 12.98
C LYS A 164 14.25 24.98 12.30
N PRO A 165 13.85 26.02 11.54
CA PRO A 165 12.61 25.96 10.79
C PRO A 165 12.74 25.01 9.60
N HIS A 166 11.78 24.11 9.47
CA HIS A 166 11.63 23.16 8.37
C HIS A 166 10.20 23.22 7.84
N GLN A 167 10.03 23.07 6.53
CA GLN A 167 8.70 23.09 5.93
C GLN A 167 8.21 21.64 5.74
N PHE A 168 7.23 21.25 6.55
CA PHE A 168 6.51 19.99 6.37
C PHE A 168 5.48 20.15 5.25
N VAL A 169 5.34 19.12 4.42
CA VAL A 169 4.43 19.10 3.27
C VAL A 169 3.73 17.75 3.22
N ILE A 170 2.42 17.80 2.97
CA ILE A 170 1.62 16.63 2.60
C ILE A 170 1.17 16.81 1.16
N THR A 171 1.34 15.78 0.35
CA THR A 171 0.95 15.75 -1.05
C THR A 171 -0.04 14.64 -1.32
N ILE A 172 -0.95 14.85 -2.27
CA ILE A 172 -1.81 13.80 -2.84
C ILE A 172 -1.58 13.80 -4.34
N ASP A 173 -1.23 12.65 -4.90
CA ASP A 173 -0.92 12.46 -6.33
C ASP A 173 0.12 13.46 -6.86
N GLY A 174 1.12 13.78 -6.03
CA GLY A 174 2.19 14.74 -6.34
C GLY A 174 1.83 16.21 -6.14
N GLU A 175 0.56 16.56 -5.90
CA GLU A 175 0.14 17.93 -5.61
C GLU A 175 0.18 18.23 -4.11
N GLN A 176 0.73 19.39 -3.74
CA GLN A 176 0.75 19.83 -2.34
C GLN A 176 -0.66 20.22 -1.87
N VAL A 177 -1.17 19.49 -0.87
CA VAL A 177 -2.49 19.73 -0.27
C VAL A 177 -2.41 20.38 1.11
N TYR A 178 -1.27 20.24 1.80
CA TYR A 178 -1.04 20.84 3.11
C TYR A 178 0.43 21.18 3.30
N SER A 179 0.71 22.25 4.04
CA SER A 179 2.07 22.58 4.43
C SER A 179 2.11 23.41 5.70
N ALA A 180 3.11 23.18 6.55
CA ALA A 180 3.29 23.90 7.80
C ALA A 180 4.78 24.08 8.16
N PRO A 181 5.15 25.23 8.76
CA PRO A 181 6.48 25.41 9.34
C PRO A 181 6.57 24.69 10.69
N ILE A 182 7.57 23.82 10.83
CA ILE A 182 7.87 23.05 12.04
C ILE A 182 9.30 23.39 12.50
N GLY A 183 9.48 23.52 13.80
CA GLY A 183 10.76 23.86 14.41
C GLY A 183 11.07 25.37 14.34
N GLY A 184 12.25 25.72 14.82
CA GLY A 184 12.72 27.10 14.95
C GLY A 184 12.80 27.55 16.41
N LYS A 185 13.06 28.85 16.61
CA LYS A 185 13.33 29.40 17.94
C LYS A 185 12.22 29.13 18.95
N ASP A 186 10.96 29.34 18.56
CA ASP A 186 9.82 29.21 19.47
C ASP A 186 9.62 27.75 19.90
N ASP A 187 9.77 26.81 18.96
CA ASP A 187 9.68 25.38 19.23
C ASP A 187 10.85 24.89 20.07
N HIS A 188 12.05 25.40 19.83
CA HIS A 188 13.24 25.14 20.64
C HIS A 188 13.09 25.65 22.07
N ASP A 189 12.69 26.90 22.24
CA ASP A 189 12.47 27.52 23.54
C ASP A 189 11.34 26.81 24.30
N LEU A 190 10.26 26.39 23.61
CA LEU A 190 9.18 25.62 24.20
C LEU A 190 9.63 24.21 24.59
N SER A 191 10.42 23.52 23.75
CA SER A 191 10.96 22.19 24.08
C SER A 191 11.81 22.22 25.35
N GLY A 192 12.58 23.29 25.57
CA GLY A 192 13.36 23.48 26.80
C GLY A 192 12.53 23.79 28.04
N LYS A 193 11.34 24.39 27.89
CA LYS A 193 10.44 24.78 29.00
C LYS A 193 9.43 23.69 29.35
N ASP A 194 8.77 23.15 28.33
CA ASP A 194 7.72 22.15 28.43
C ASP A 194 7.75 21.23 27.20
N ILE A 195 8.43 20.10 27.37
CA ILE A 195 8.60 19.07 26.34
C ILE A 195 7.25 18.49 25.91
N LEU A 196 6.29 18.35 26.83
CA LEU A 196 4.99 17.75 26.51
C LEU A 196 4.16 18.69 25.67
N GLN A 197 4.10 19.97 26.05
CA GLN A 197 3.40 20.98 25.26
C GLN A 197 4.04 21.16 23.88
N SER A 198 5.38 21.17 23.80
CA SER A 198 6.11 21.23 22.53
C SER A 198 5.66 20.13 21.55
N ARG A 199 5.54 18.89 22.03
CA ARG A 199 5.06 17.76 21.21
C ARG A 199 3.65 18.00 20.69
N ILE A 200 2.74 18.44 21.55
CA ILE A 200 1.33 18.67 21.20
C ILE A 200 1.24 19.76 20.12
N GLU A 201 1.94 20.88 20.29
CA GLU A 201 1.90 22.00 19.34
C GLU A 201 2.56 21.67 17.99
N ILE A 202 3.59 20.83 17.99
CA ILE A 202 4.21 20.32 16.76
C ILE A 202 3.27 19.34 16.05
N ASP A 203 2.77 18.31 16.75
CA ASP A 203 1.89 17.30 16.18
C ASP A 203 0.59 17.94 15.62
N LYS A 204 0.05 18.95 16.31
CA LYS A 204 -1.11 19.73 15.85
C LYS A 204 -0.83 20.48 14.55
N ARG A 205 0.34 21.11 14.39
CA ARG A 205 0.74 21.77 13.14
C ARG A 205 1.11 20.79 12.03
N MET A 206 1.42 19.54 12.36
CA MET A 206 1.66 18.48 11.39
C MET A 206 0.38 17.72 11.01
N THR A 207 -0.79 18.25 11.37
CA THR A 207 -2.10 17.65 11.11
C THR A 207 -2.92 18.56 10.20
N GLY A 208 -3.27 18.08 9.01
CA GLY A 208 -4.08 18.78 8.02
C GLY A 208 -5.38 18.04 7.72
N ARG A 209 -6.48 18.78 7.56
CA ARG A 209 -7.76 18.23 7.08
C ARG A 209 -7.93 18.58 5.61
N VAL A 210 -8.16 17.59 4.76
CA VAL A 210 -8.25 17.74 3.30
C VAL A 210 -9.40 16.92 2.75
N ALA A 211 -10.08 17.43 1.73
CA ALA A 211 -11.07 16.66 0.99
C ALA A 211 -10.35 15.78 -0.04
N VAL A 212 -10.67 14.48 -0.07
CA VAL A 212 -10.06 13.51 -0.98
C VAL A 212 -11.18 12.70 -1.64
N THR A 213 -11.00 12.40 -2.93
CA THR A 213 -11.91 11.53 -3.67
C THR A 213 -11.69 10.05 -3.33
N ALA A 214 -12.71 9.24 -3.54
CA ALA A 214 -12.62 7.79 -3.40
C ALA A 214 -11.69 7.19 -4.46
N GLY A 215 -11.03 6.10 -4.09
CA GLY A 215 -10.16 5.31 -4.96
C GLY A 215 -8.68 5.37 -4.56
N PRO A 216 -7.82 4.78 -5.40
CA PRO A 216 -6.39 4.73 -5.15
C PRO A 216 -5.76 6.10 -5.35
N HIS A 217 -5.00 6.54 -4.35
CA HIS A 217 -4.25 7.78 -4.34
C HIS A 217 -2.87 7.57 -3.72
N GLU A 218 -1.91 8.39 -4.14
CA GLU A 218 -0.57 8.44 -3.58
C GLU A 218 -0.45 9.59 -2.58
N VAL A 219 -0.29 9.27 -1.29
CA VAL A 219 -0.18 10.26 -0.22
C VAL A 219 1.28 10.37 0.21
N GLY A 220 1.90 11.51 -0.07
CA GLY A 220 3.26 11.82 0.32
C GLY A 220 3.31 12.65 1.59
N PHE A 221 4.16 12.27 2.55
CA PHE A 221 4.46 13.06 3.73
C PHE A 221 5.96 13.34 3.72
N THR A 222 6.37 14.61 3.65
CA THR A 222 7.77 14.93 3.37
C THR A 222 8.17 16.33 3.84
N TRP A 223 9.44 16.69 3.63
CA TRP A 223 10.00 18.00 3.96
C TRP A 223 10.49 18.68 2.70
N ILE A 224 10.30 20.00 2.58
CA ILE A 224 11.02 20.75 1.54
C ILE A 224 12.51 20.69 1.85
N GLU A 225 13.29 20.24 0.88
CA GLU A 225 14.73 20.21 0.97
C GLU A 225 15.25 21.65 1.01
N ARG A 226 15.98 21.97 2.07
CA ARG A 226 16.71 23.23 2.16
C ARG A 226 18.11 22.97 1.63
N THR A 227 18.62 23.90 0.82
CA THR A 227 20.03 23.89 0.46
C THR A 227 20.85 24.11 1.73
N THR A 228 21.40 23.03 2.27
CA THR A 228 22.29 23.05 3.43
C THR A 228 23.59 22.34 3.08
N ARG A 229 24.72 22.91 3.49
CA ARG A 229 26.00 22.19 3.51
C ARG A 229 26.39 21.96 4.96
N GLU A 230 26.52 20.69 5.34
CA GLU A 230 27.32 20.36 6.51
C GLU A 230 28.76 20.79 6.24
N GLN A 231 29.32 21.57 7.17
CA GLN A 231 30.73 21.95 7.15
C GLN A 231 31.62 20.92 7.87
N ALA A 232 31.08 19.73 8.13
CA ALA A 232 31.82 18.66 8.76
C ALA A 232 32.90 18.14 7.79
N ILE A 233 34.10 17.89 8.32
CA ILE A 233 35.23 17.30 7.58
C ILE A 233 35.02 15.78 7.40
N TRP A 234 34.16 15.19 8.24
CA TRP A 234 33.83 13.77 8.21
C TRP A 234 32.75 13.47 7.18
N GLN A 235 32.91 12.36 6.47
CA GLN A 235 31.81 11.81 5.65
C GLN A 235 30.60 11.57 6.56
N PRO A 236 29.40 12.08 6.22
CA PRO A 236 28.20 11.82 7.00
C PRO A 236 27.96 10.34 7.16
N SER A 237 27.45 9.93 8.32
CA SER A 237 27.09 8.53 8.53
C SER A 237 26.01 8.13 7.51
N LEU A 238 26.11 6.91 6.97
CA LEU A 238 25.05 6.36 6.10
C LEU A 238 23.73 6.17 6.87
N ARG A 239 23.82 6.08 8.21
CA ARG A 239 22.70 5.96 9.13
C ARG A 239 22.63 7.20 10.02
N ALA A 240 21.57 7.99 9.86
CA ALA A 240 21.34 9.19 10.69
C ALA A 240 21.08 8.86 12.18
N SER A 241 20.65 7.64 12.48
CA SER A 241 20.12 7.24 13.80
C SER A 241 21.17 6.64 14.76
N GLN A 242 22.41 7.16 14.79
CA GLN A 242 23.47 6.60 15.63
C GLN A 242 23.39 7.05 17.10
N GLU A 243 22.81 8.22 17.35
CA GLU A 243 22.64 8.79 18.69
C GLU A 243 21.14 8.94 18.99
N VAL A 244 20.67 8.27 20.05
CA VAL A 244 19.25 8.28 20.47
C VAL A 244 18.94 9.41 21.43
N HIS A 245 19.94 10.13 21.94
CA HIS A 245 19.79 11.23 22.90
C HIS A 245 19.81 12.62 22.27
N ASN A 246 20.17 12.76 20.99
CA ASN A 246 20.31 14.06 20.34
C ASN A 246 19.01 14.45 19.62
N PRO A 247 18.27 15.47 20.10
CA PRO A 247 17.08 15.96 19.41
C PRO A 247 17.41 16.98 18.31
N ALA A 248 18.69 17.32 18.10
CA ALA A 248 19.10 18.24 17.06
C ALA A 248 19.37 17.50 15.74
N GLY A 249 19.14 18.19 14.62
CA GLY A 249 19.41 17.69 13.29
C GLY A 249 18.28 17.99 12.32
N MET A 250 18.26 17.24 11.22
CA MET A 250 17.14 17.27 10.29
C MET A 250 15.94 16.56 10.92
N PRO A 251 14.71 17.12 10.86
CA PRO A 251 13.53 16.43 11.35
C PRO A 251 13.28 15.17 10.54
N ARG A 252 12.90 14.11 11.26
CA ARG A 252 12.57 12.79 10.72
C ARG A 252 11.16 12.39 11.16
N LEU A 253 10.39 11.88 10.21
CA LEU A 253 9.06 11.33 10.50
C LEU A 253 9.22 9.95 11.13
N ARG A 254 8.48 9.69 12.21
CA ARG A 254 8.39 8.35 12.82
C ARG A 254 7.13 7.63 12.40
N THR A 255 6.02 8.35 12.38
CA THR A 255 4.73 7.83 11.93
C THR A 255 4.03 8.85 11.03
N VAL A 256 3.25 8.35 10.10
CA VAL A 256 2.30 9.12 9.31
C VAL A 256 0.95 8.42 9.38
N SER A 257 -0.13 9.18 9.46
CA SER A 257 -1.46 8.63 9.67
C SER A 257 -2.46 9.23 8.71
N ILE A 258 -3.38 8.39 8.27
CA ILE A 258 -4.54 8.74 7.45
C ILE A 258 -5.77 8.36 8.27
N GLU A 259 -6.57 9.35 8.62
CA GLU A 259 -7.77 9.18 9.44
C GLU A 259 -9.01 9.69 8.72
N GLY A 260 -10.09 8.94 8.77
CA GLY A 260 -11.36 9.22 8.10
C GLY A 260 -12.04 7.94 7.63
N PRO A 261 -13.05 8.01 6.75
CA PRO A 261 -13.62 9.23 6.17
C PRO A 261 -14.48 10.04 7.15
N TYR A 262 -14.41 11.37 7.09
CA TYR A 262 -15.35 12.29 7.75
C TYR A 262 -16.21 13.02 6.71
N ASN A 263 -17.43 13.40 7.07
CA ASN A 263 -18.30 14.21 6.20
C ASN A 263 -18.42 13.62 4.78
N VAL A 264 -18.76 12.32 4.70
CA VAL A 264 -18.87 11.60 3.43
C VAL A 264 -19.88 12.28 2.50
N THR A 265 -19.45 12.56 1.27
CA THR A 265 -20.27 13.22 0.24
C THR A 265 -20.72 12.27 -0.87
N GLY A 266 -20.04 11.15 -1.06
CA GLY A 266 -20.38 10.18 -2.10
C GLY A 266 -19.23 9.24 -2.45
N ILE A 267 -19.28 8.66 -3.64
CA ILE A 267 -18.21 7.81 -4.18
C ILE A 267 -17.97 8.21 -5.64
N SER A 268 -16.81 8.81 -5.90
CA SER A 268 -16.37 9.23 -7.23
C SER A 268 -16.07 8.05 -8.14
N ALA A 269 -15.78 8.34 -9.41
CA ALA A 269 -15.51 7.32 -10.42
C ALA A 269 -14.12 6.70 -10.25
N THR A 270 -14.01 5.65 -9.42
CA THR A 270 -12.76 4.92 -9.19
C THR A 270 -12.41 4.00 -10.38
N PRO A 271 -11.12 3.64 -10.57
CA PRO A 271 -10.71 2.64 -11.55
C PRO A 271 -11.44 1.30 -11.38
N SER A 272 -11.68 0.88 -10.13
CA SER A 272 -12.43 -0.33 -9.82
C SER A 272 -13.88 -0.25 -10.26
N ARG A 273 -14.58 0.84 -9.91
CA ARG A 273 -15.96 1.07 -10.34
C ARG A 273 -16.10 1.11 -11.86
N LYS A 274 -15.11 1.66 -12.58
CA LYS A 274 -15.09 1.65 -14.06
C LYS A 274 -14.99 0.23 -14.63
N ARG A 275 -14.28 -0.69 -13.95
CA ARG A 275 -14.18 -2.11 -14.35
C ARG A 275 -15.45 -2.90 -14.02
N ILE A 276 -16.00 -2.69 -12.82
CA ILE A 276 -17.17 -3.44 -12.32
C ILE A 276 -18.45 -2.99 -13.03
N PHE A 277 -18.73 -1.69 -13.06
CA PHE A 277 -20.01 -1.15 -13.52
C PHE A 277 -20.00 -0.90 -15.04
N ILE A 278 -19.97 -1.99 -15.82
CA ILE A 278 -20.03 -1.98 -17.30
C ILE A 278 -21.41 -1.56 -17.87
N CYS A 279 -22.41 -1.39 -17.02
CA CYS A 279 -23.68 -0.74 -17.31
C CYS A 279 -24.13 0.05 -16.09
N ARG A 280 -24.98 1.05 -16.31
CA ARG A 280 -25.72 1.74 -15.27
C ARG A 280 -27.16 1.91 -15.72
N PRO A 281 -28.15 1.57 -14.89
CA PRO A 281 -29.55 1.89 -15.19
C PRO A 281 -29.73 3.42 -15.21
N LEU A 282 -30.67 3.90 -16.03
CA LEU A 282 -31.06 5.31 -16.05
C LEU A 282 -32.04 5.59 -14.92
N ALA A 283 -32.22 6.87 -14.53
CA ALA A 283 -33.06 7.28 -13.41
C ALA A 283 -34.56 6.88 -13.51
N ARG A 284 -35.02 6.36 -14.66
CA ARG A 284 -36.37 5.84 -14.90
C ARG A 284 -36.38 4.42 -15.49
N SER A 285 -35.31 3.66 -15.29
CA SER A 285 -35.22 2.27 -15.73
C SER A 285 -36.27 1.41 -15.00
N SER A 286 -36.84 0.44 -15.70
CA SER A 286 -37.70 -0.56 -15.07
C SER A 286 -36.88 -1.52 -14.22
N THR A 287 -37.50 -2.21 -13.26
CA THR A 287 -36.85 -3.29 -12.51
C THR A 287 -36.30 -4.40 -13.42
N ALA A 288 -36.90 -4.60 -14.61
CA ALA A 288 -36.40 -5.54 -15.60
C ALA A 288 -35.05 -5.06 -16.20
N ASP A 289 -34.91 -3.77 -16.48
CA ASP A 289 -33.67 -3.17 -16.98
C ASP A 289 -32.56 -3.20 -15.93
N GLU A 290 -32.90 -2.91 -14.66
CA GLU A 290 -31.98 -3.02 -13.53
C GLU A 290 -31.46 -4.45 -13.37
N ASN A 291 -32.36 -5.44 -13.40
CA ASN A 291 -31.99 -6.85 -13.32
C ASN A 291 -31.14 -7.30 -14.52
N ALA A 292 -31.46 -6.84 -15.73
CA ALA A 292 -30.67 -7.15 -16.91
C ALA A 292 -29.24 -6.57 -16.82
N CYS A 293 -29.11 -5.34 -16.33
CA CYS A 293 -27.81 -4.73 -16.08
C CYS A 293 -27.03 -5.46 -14.98
N ALA A 294 -27.65 -5.76 -13.84
CA ALA A 294 -27.03 -6.51 -12.75
C ALA A 294 -26.53 -7.90 -13.22
N ARG A 295 -27.35 -8.65 -13.96
CA ARG A 295 -26.93 -9.94 -14.55
C ARG A 295 -25.74 -9.77 -15.48
N ARG A 296 -25.70 -8.69 -16.27
CA ARG A 296 -24.57 -8.42 -17.18
C ARG A 296 -23.27 -8.17 -16.41
N ILE A 297 -23.33 -7.38 -15.34
CA ILE A 297 -22.18 -7.10 -14.45
C ILE A 297 -21.68 -8.40 -13.80
N LEU A 298 -22.56 -9.13 -13.13
CA LEU A 298 -22.20 -10.38 -12.44
C LEU A 298 -21.68 -11.44 -13.41
N SER A 299 -22.29 -11.58 -14.58
CA SER A 299 -21.82 -12.51 -15.62
C SER A 299 -20.43 -12.15 -16.14
N ASN A 300 -20.14 -10.85 -16.30
CA ASN A 300 -18.82 -10.40 -16.74
C ASN A 300 -17.76 -10.70 -15.67
N LEU A 301 -18.01 -10.32 -14.41
CA LEU A 301 -17.11 -10.62 -13.29
C LEU A 301 -16.88 -12.13 -13.14
N ALA A 302 -17.94 -12.94 -13.17
CA ALA A 302 -17.82 -14.38 -13.01
C ALA A 302 -17.02 -15.03 -14.17
N ARG A 303 -17.17 -14.56 -15.41
CA ARG A 303 -16.34 -15.04 -16.53
C ARG A 303 -14.86 -14.71 -16.34
N HIS A 304 -14.53 -13.51 -15.86
CA HIS A 304 -13.15 -13.13 -15.60
C HIS A 304 -12.55 -13.91 -14.42
N ALA A 305 -13.32 -14.13 -13.35
CA ALA A 305 -12.89 -14.87 -12.18
C ALA A 305 -12.68 -16.37 -12.45
N PHE A 306 -13.67 -17.05 -13.05
CA PHE A 306 -13.62 -18.49 -13.27
C PHE A 306 -12.95 -18.90 -14.59
N ARG A 307 -12.70 -17.92 -15.48
CA ARG A 307 -12.10 -18.12 -16.82
C ARG A 307 -12.78 -19.24 -17.62
N ARG A 308 -14.09 -19.44 -17.39
CA ARG A 308 -14.95 -20.47 -18.00
C ARG A 308 -16.34 -19.89 -18.28
N PRO A 309 -17.12 -20.49 -19.20
CA PRO A 309 -18.52 -20.12 -19.40
C PRO A 309 -19.31 -20.28 -18.10
N VAL A 310 -20.07 -19.24 -17.75
CA VAL A 310 -20.92 -19.22 -16.55
C VAL A 310 -22.36 -19.41 -17.04
N ASN A 311 -22.95 -20.58 -16.73
CA ASN A 311 -24.26 -20.96 -17.24
C ASN A 311 -25.39 -20.80 -16.19
N PHE A 312 -25.13 -20.14 -15.06
CA PHE A 312 -25.99 -20.16 -13.86
C PHE A 312 -26.49 -18.78 -13.38
N LEU A 313 -26.53 -17.75 -14.24
CA LEU A 313 -27.04 -16.40 -13.92
C LEU A 313 -28.10 -15.96 -14.94
#